data_AF-A0A846D3E5-F1
#
_entry.id   AF-A0A846D3E5-F1
#
_cell.length_a   1.000
_cell.length_b   1.000
_cell.length_c   1.000
_cell.angle_alpha   90.00
_cell.angle_beta   90.00
_cell.angle_gamma   90.00
#
_symmetry.space_group_name_H-M   'P 1'
#
loop_
_entity.id
_entity.type
_entity.pdbx_description
1 polymer ?
#
loop_
_entity_poly.entity_id
_entity_poly.type
_entity_poly.pdbx_seq_one_letter_code
_entity_poly.pdbx_strand_id
1 'polypeptide(L)'
;KINQFFKQNIQRRGVVCCRLEEYQQGIVKLRKLNGAYCLQSPNDVQIQNYLQRLDKPKLWQVLSSDAQMRELADKPLFLNVMVTAYQGQPITNKAQLWSAYVEERLKLPLDQQKYPKGVPYGDEDTRHWLTYLARQLVADSTTEFLIENMQSYWLKKGGQRLAFRLIYGLILGLILGLILGLILGLILGLILGLILGLIYGLIFEEFKYYELQAEAFTITWYGVKSGLIYGLILGLIYGLIYGLILGLIYGLIYGLIYGLILGQIYGQIYGQIYGLKTELKAKVKPNQGIKESLKKTFIIPLFAFPAGALINPVVSMLTGTNLDLTSSLSTGLLVGLLSALATGGQDLIRHFTLRLILWQRGAIPWNYARFLSYATERRLIQQVGGRYRFLHDALRQHFVGNKPVPPPLIEGSKNTGLGYILLGFSLFVFLIISSSIYRVDSGLKSTVVPVVQSGDVVLRDIVTRHWRKFHHGDVIHFWVTKDLAEQGFNRKKYIMRIVALPGETFAIKQGEVYVNGQLLQTDYIQGIPIQDKDELEREIPPCCYLVLGKNPDDQDKLLVGLVDREQIDGEVLFRLFPFGRFGRVE
;
A
#
# COMPACT_ATOMS: atom_id res chain seq x y z
N LYS A 1 -20.46 -26.10 -24.94
CA LYS A 1 -20.77 -24.87 -24.16
C LYS A 1 -21.99 -24.11 -24.70
N ILE A 2 -21.98 -23.52 -25.91
CA ILE A 2 -23.15 -22.77 -26.43
C ILE A 2 -24.42 -23.65 -26.53
N ASN A 3 -24.32 -24.85 -27.10
CA ASN A 3 -25.46 -25.79 -27.14
C ASN A 3 -25.98 -26.18 -25.73
N GLN A 4 -25.12 -26.24 -24.71
CA GLN A 4 -25.53 -26.50 -23.32
C GLN A 4 -26.19 -25.27 -22.68
N PHE A 5 -25.69 -24.07 -22.98
CA PHE A 5 -26.26 -22.80 -22.52
C PHE A 5 -27.72 -22.64 -22.97
N PHE A 6 -28.02 -22.96 -24.23
CA PHE A 6 -29.40 -22.95 -24.75
C PHE A 6 -30.22 -24.17 -24.31
N LYS A 7 -29.59 -25.24 -23.78
CA LYS A 7 -30.30 -26.41 -23.24
C LYS A 7 -30.93 -26.14 -21.86
N GLN A 8 -30.31 -25.28 -21.05
CA GLN A 8 -30.76 -25.00 -19.67
C GLN A 8 -31.88 -23.94 -19.59
N ASN A 9 -32.17 -23.19 -20.65
CA ASN A 9 -33.20 -22.14 -20.65
C ASN A 9 -33.78 -21.94 -22.06
N ILE A 10 -34.91 -22.62 -22.33
CA ILE A 10 -35.56 -22.69 -23.65
C ILE A 10 -36.13 -21.32 -24.12
N GLN A 11 -36.32 -20.35 -23.23
CA GLN A 11 -36.91 -19.04 -23.56
C GLN A 11 -35.93 -17.93 -23.98
N ARG A 12 -34.61 -18.17 -24.04
CA ARG A 12 -33.65 -17.09 -24.36
C ARG A 12 -33.47 -16.89 -25.87
N ARG A 13 -33.84 -15.72 -26.37
CA ARG A 13 -33.45 -15.22 -27.71
C ARG A 13 -31.95 -14.92 -27.71
N GLY A 14 -31.21 -15.44 -28.67
CA GLY A 14 -29.77 -15.23 -28.77
C GLY A 14 -29.28 -15.30 -30.20
N VAL A 15 -28.34 -14.42 -30.54
CA VAL A 15 -27.65 -14.40 -31.83
C VAL A 15 -26.20 -14.81 -31.57
N VAL A 16 -25.70 -15.74 -32.38
CA VAL A 16 -24.29 -16.15 -32.36
C VAL A 16 -23.67 -15.71 -33.67
N CYS A 17 -22.62 -14.89 -33.59
CA CYS A 17 -21.86 -14.43 -34.74
C CYS A 17 -20.56 -15.23 -34.84
N CYS A 18 -20.18 -15.59 -36.05
CA CYS A 18 -18.90 -16.24 -36.37
C CYS A 18 -18.48 -15.84 -37.79
N ARG A 19 -17.22 -16.10 -38.14
CA ARG A 19 -16.77 -15.94 -39.53
C ARG A 19 -17.33 -17.06 -40.39
N LEU A 20 -17.55 -16.79 -41.68
CA LEU A 20 -18.10 -17.78 -42.61
C LEU A 20 -17.24 -19.05 -42.69
N GLU A 21 -15.92 -18.89 -42.75
CA GLU A 21 -14.95 -20.00 -42.75
C GLU A 21 -15.07 -20.86 -41.48
N GLU A 22 -15.16 -20.22 -40.31
CA GLU A 22 -15.34 -20.91 -39.01
C GLU A 22 -16.68 -21.66 -38.95
N TYR A 23 -17.74 -21.07 -39.53
CA TYR A 23 -19.05 -21.71 -39.63
C TYR A 23 -19.02 -22.96 -40.53
N GLN A 24 -18.32 -22.87 -41.66
CA GLN A 24 -18.19 -23.96 -42.63
C GLN A 24 -17.30 -25.10 -42.12
N GLN A 25 -16.19 -24.77 -41.46
CA GLN A 25 -15.23 -25.73 -40.90
C GLN A 25 -15.66 -26.32 -39.54
N GLY A 26 -16.67 -25.73 -38.90
CA GLY A 26 -17.12 -26.11 -37.57
C GLY A 26 -17.67 -27.55 -37.51
N ILE A 27 -16.98 -28.43 -36.79
CA ILE A 27 -17.40 -29.82 -36.55
C ILE A 27 -18.69 -29.89 -35.69
N VAL A 28 -18.89 -28.92 -34.79
CA VAL A 28 -20.03 -28.89 -33.86
C VAL A 28 -21.07 -27.86 -34.31
N LYS A 29 -22.16 -28.33 -34.91
CA LYS A 29 -23.28 -27.47 -35.31
C LYS A 29 -24.15 -27.01 -34.13
N LEU A 30 -24.61 -25.77 -34.18
CA LEU A 30 -25.52 -25.18 -33.19
C LEU A 30 -26.96 -25.60 -33.47
N ARG A 31 -27.43 -26.69 -32.84
CA ARG A 31 -28.71 -27.35 -33.19
C ARG A 31 -29.96 -26.69 -32.61
N LYS A 32 -29.80 -25.69 -31.73
CA LYS A 32 -30.90 -25.07 -30.96
C LYS A 32 -31.19 -23.62 -31.35
N LEU A 33 -30.56 -23.11 -32.41
CA LEU A 33 -30.86 -21.80 -32.97
C LEU A 33 -31.85 -21.92 -34.13
N ASN A 34 -32.66 -20.87 -34.34
CA ASN A 34 -33.77 -20.89 -35.30
C ASN A 34 -33.35 -20.81 -36.77
N GLY A 35 -32.07 -20.55 -37.05
CA GLY A 35 -31.54 -20.42 -38.40
C GLY A 35 -30.17 -19.76 -38.41
N ALA A 36 -29.57 -19.70 -39.59
CA ALA A 36 -28.32 -18.98 -39.85
C ALA A 36 -28.56 -17.95 -40.95
N TYR A 37 -28.08 -16.73 -40.73
CA TYR A 37 -28.09 -15.67 -41.72
C TYR A 37 -26.63 -15.37 -42.12
N CYS A 38 -26.35 -15.37 -43.43
CA CYS A 38 -25.06 -14.96 -43.96
C CYS A 38 -25.15 -13.51 -44.41
N LEU A 39 -24.34 -12.63 -43.82
CA LEU A 39 -24.23 -11.25 -44.26
C LEU A 39 -23.37 -11.20 -45.52
N GLN A 40 -23.92 -10.67 -46.61
CA GLN A 40 -23.22 -10.44 -47.86
C GLN A 40 -22.65 -9.03 -47.92
N SER A 41 -21.55 -8.84 -48.64
CA SER A 41 -21.03 -7.51 -48.94
C SER A 41 -22.03 -6.72 -49.80
N PRO A 42 -22.20 -5.40 -49.56
CA PRO A 42 -23.07 -4.57 -50.34
C PRO A 42 -22.55 -4.43 -51.77
N ASN A 43 -23.47 -4.44 -52.74
CA ASN A 43 -23.13 -4.17 -54.13
C ASN A 43 -23.06 -2.66 -54.43
N ASP A 44 -22.53 -2.30 -55.60
CA ASP A 44 -22.33 -0.91 -56.05
C ASP A 44 -23.59 -0.06 -55.94
N VAL A 45 -24.73 -0.60 -56.40
CA VAL A 45 -26.03 0.08 -56.37
C VAL A 45 -26.48 0.34 -54.93
N GLN A 46 -26.27 -0.62 -54.02
CA GLN A 46 -26.59 -0.47 -52.60
C GLN A 46 -25.69 0.58 -51.92
N ILE A 47 -24.40 0.61 -52.26
CA ILE A 47 -23.47 1.62 -51.73
C ILE A 47 -23.84 3.01 -52.24
N GLN A 48 -24.09 3.17 -53.54
CA GLN A 48 -24.49 4.45 -54.12
C GLN A 48 -25.80 4.97 -53.50
N ASN A 49 -26.81 4.10 -53.37
CA ASN A 49 -28.07 4.44 -52.72
C ASN A 49 -27.87 4.82 -51.24
N TYR A 50 -26.98 4.13 -50.53
CA TYR A 50 -26.63 4.45 -49.14
C TYR A 50 -25.98 5.83 -49.01
N LEU A 51 -25.03 6.15 -49.90
CA LEU A 51 -24.36 7.45 -49.93
C LEU A 51 -25.31 8.59 -50.32
N GLN A 52 -26.24 8.34 -51.24
CA GLN A 52 -27.26 9.30 -51.63
C GLN A 52 -28.22 9.62 -50.47
N ARG A 53 -28.63 8.61 -49.70
CA ARG A 53 -29.46 8.80 -48.49
C ARG A 53 -28.79 9.63 -47.40
N LEU A 54 -27.46 9.66 -47.38
CA LEU A 54 -26.66 10.41 -46.40
C LEU A 54 -26.15 11.75 -46.95
N ASP A 55 -26.68 12.19 -48.10
CA ASP A 55 -26.30 13.44 -48.78
C ASP A 55 -24.79 13.54 -49.07
N LYS A 56 -24.16 12.40 -49.42
CA LYS A 56 -22.75 12.32 -49.80
C LYS A 56 -22.55 11.68 -51.18
N PRO A 57 -23.26 12.11 -52.25
CA PRO A 57 -23.15 11.48 -53.57
C PRO A 57 -21.76 11.64 -54.20
N LYS A 58 -21.04 12.74 -53.88
CA LYS A 58 -19.67 12.98 -54.36
C LYS A 58 -18.66 11.95 -53.83
N LEU A 59 -18.92 11.33 -52.69
CA LEU A 59 -18.04 10.28 -52.14
C LEU A 59 -18.01 9.05 -53.07
N TRP A 60 -19.09 8.77 -53.81
CA TRP A 60 -19.11 7.68 -54.79
C TRP A 60 -18.09 7.89 -55.92
N GLN A 61 -17.90 9.13 -56.38
CA GLN A 61 -16.91 9.46 -57.42
C GLN A 61 -15.48 9.22 -56.92
N VAL A 62 -15.23 9.49 -55.64
CA VAL A 62 -13.92 9.24 -55.01
C VAL A 62 -13.69 7.74 -54.82
N LEU A 63 -14.71 6.99 -54.39
CA LEU A 63 -14.60 5.54 -54.18
C LEU A 63 -14.49 4.74 -55.49
N SER A 64 -15.13 5.20 -56.56
CA SER A 64 -15.07 4.53 -57.87
C SER A 64 -13.76 4.77 -58.63
N SER A 65 -13.03 5.84 -58.30
CA SER A 65 -11.75 6.17 -58.93
C SER A 65 -10.54 5.49 -58.29
N ASP A 66 -10.66 4.98 -57.05
CA ASP A 66 -9.59 4.29 -56.33
C ASP A 66 -9.99 2.85 -55.97
N ALA A 67 -9.34 1.87 -56.61
CA ALA A 67 -9.60 0.44 -56.41
C ALA A 67 -9.38 -0.03 -54.96
N GLN A 68 -8.38 0.52 -54.25
CA GLN A 68 -8.11 0.14 -52.86
C GLN A 68 -9.19 0.68 -51.91
N MET A 69 -9.63 1.91 -52.12
CA MET A 69 -10.71 2.51 -51.33
C MET A 69 -12.06 1.85 -51.66
N ARG A 70 -12.27 1.41 -52.91
CA ARG A 70 -13.44 0.63 -53.31
C ARG A 70 -13.54 -0.70 -52.56
N GLU A 71 -12.46 -1.48 -52.54
CA GLU A 71 -12.40 -2.78 -51.85
C GLU A 71 -12.68 -2.64 -50.34
N LEU A 72 -12.22 -1.55 -49.74
CA LEU A 72 -12.54 -1.25 -48.34
C LEU A 72 -14.02 -0.90 -48.16
N ALA A 73 -14.63 -0.17 -49.09
CA ALA A 73 -16.04 0.22 -49.02
C ALA A 73 -17.00 -0.99 -49.11
N ASP A 74 -16.56 -2.12 -49.67
CA ASP A 74 -17.32 -3.38 -49.66
C ASP A 74 -17.45 -3.99 -48.26
N LYS A 75 -16.73 -3.47 -47.27
CA LYS A 75 -16.87 -3.84 -45.86
C LYS A 75 -17.74 -2.80 -45.17
N PRO A 76 -18.94 -3.14 -44.65
CA PRO A 76 -19.87 -2.18 -44.07
C PRO A 76 -19.28 -1.28 -42.98
N LEU A 77 -18.35 -1.80 -42.18
CA LEU A 77 -17.62 -1.02 -41.17
C LEU A 77 -16.79 0.10 -41.81
N PHE A 78 -16.03 -0.21 -42.85
CA PHE A 78 -15.16 0.76 -43.53
C PHE A 78 -15.97 1.77 -44.33
N LEU A 79 -17.08 1.35 -44.95
CA LEU A 79 -18.04 2.27 -45.57
C LEU A 79 -18.57 3.29 -44.55
N ASN A 80 -18.93 2.85 -43.34
CA ASN A 80 -19.35 3.75 -42.26
C ASN A 80 -18.22 4.70 -41.83
N VAL A 81 -16.99 4.20 -41.73
CA VAL A 81 -15.79 4.99 -41.39
C VAL A 81 -15.56 6.07 -42.47
N MET A 82 -15.62 5.72 -43.75
CA MET A 82 -15.46 6.66 -44.87
C MET A 82 -16.52 7.74 -44.88
N VAL A 83 -17.80 7.36 -44.72
CA VAL A 83 -18.92 8.31 -44.63
C VAL A 83 -18.73 9.28 -43.48
N THR A 84 -18.26 8.78 -42.32
CA THR A 84 -18.01 9.62 -41.15
C THR A 84 -16.83 10.56 -41.39
N ALA A 85 -15.74 10.06 -41.98
CA ALA A 85 -14.52 10.82 -42.20
C ALA A 85 -14.62 11.84 -43.34
N TYR A 86 -15.56 11.66 -44.27
CA TYR A 86 -15.66 12.48 -45.47
C TYR A 86 -16.22 13.88 -45.19
N GLN A 87 -15.34 14.87 -45.33
CA GLN A 87 -15.60 16.31 -45.16
C GLN A 87 -15.56 17.09 -46.50
N GLY A 88 -15.80 16.41 -47.63
CA GLY A 88 -15.81 17.03 -48.96
C GLY A 88 -14.46 17.03 -49.69
N GLN A 89 -13.38 16.60 -49.02
CA GLN A 89 -12.06 16.37 -49.62
C GLN A 89 -11.87 14.88 -49.95
N PRO A 90 -11.16 14.54 -51.04
CA PRO A 90 -10.87 13.15 -51.39
C PRO A 90 -9.92 12.51 -50.36
N ILE A 91 -10.24 11.29 -49.93
CA ILE A 91 -9.42 10.50 -49.01
C ILE A 91 -8.59 9.53 -49.86
N THR A 92 -7.27 9.72 -49.89
CA THR A 92 -6.39 8.99 -50.82
C THR A 92 -5.73 7.75 -50.23
N ASN A 93 -5.68 7.63 -48.89
CA ASN A 93 -5.05 6.49 -48.25
C ASN A 93 -5.66 6.16 -46.88
N LYS A 94 -5.37 4.95 -46.38
CA LYS A 94 -5.86 4.43 -45.09
C LYS A 94 -5.45 5.29 -43.89
N ALA A 95 -4.29 5.93 -43.93
CA ALA A 95 -3.81 6.76 -42.81
C ALA A 95 -4.62 8.06 -42.71
N GLN A 96 -4.83 8.75 -43.84
CA GLN A 96 -5.69 9.92 -43.95
C GLN A 96 -7.13 9.58 -43.55
N LEU A 97 -7.66 8.43 -43.99
CA LEU A 97 -8.98 7.96 -43.60
C LEU A 97 -9.14 7.87 -42.08
N TRP A 98 -8.19 7.24 -41.39
CA TRP A 98 -8.26 7.09 -39.94
C TRP A 98 -8.00 8.40 -39.20
N SER A 99 -7.12 9.28 -39.69
CA SER A 99 -6.90 10.59 -39.09
C SER A 99 -8.16 11.46 -39.14
N ALA A 100 -8.80 11.54 -40.31
CA ALA A 100 -10.05 12.26 -40.50
C ALA A 100 -11.18 11.63 -39.67
N TYR A 101 -11.26 10.29 -39.63
CA TYR A 101 -12.22 9.58 -38.79
C TYR A 101 -12.04 9.93 -37.30
N VAL A 102 -10.82 9.90 -36.77
CA VAL A 102 -10.55 10.21 -35.36
C VAL A 102 -10.93 11.65 -35.04
N GLU A 103 -10.58 12.60 -35.91
CA GLU A 103 -10.94 14.01 -35.73
C GLU A 103 -12.45 14.22 -35.65
N GLU A 104 -13.21 13.63 -36.57
CA GLU A 104 -14.67 13.72 -36.58
C GLU A 104 -15.31 13.04 -35.37
N ARG A 105 -14.72 11.95 -34.87
CA ARG A 105 -15.19 11.30 -33.64
C ARG A 105 -14.91 12.10 -32.39
N LEU A 106 -13.85 12.91 -32.34
CA LEU A 106 -13.55 13.76 -31.19
C LEU A 106 -14.52 14.95 -31.07
N LYS A 107 -15.00 15.46 -32.20
CA LYS A 107 -15.98 16.56 -32.32
C LYS A 107 -17.42 16.21 -31.89
N LEU A 108 -17.73 14.94 -31.65
CA LEU A 108 -19.08 14.51 -31.27
C LEU A 108 -19.57 15.24 -29.99
N PRO A 109 -20.84 15.72 -29.98
CA PRO A 109 -21.39 16.41 -28.82
C PRO A 109 -21.38 15.49 -27.60
N LEU A 110 -21.05 16.07 -26.45
CA LEU A 110 -21.04 15.34 -25.18
C LEU A 110 -22.45 15.17 -24.64
N ASP A 111 -22.70 14.00 -24.04
CA ASP A 111 -23.85 13.80 -23.17
C ASP A 111 -23.70 14.67 -21.91
N GLN A 112 -24.45 15.78 -21.87
CA GLN A 112 -24.41 16.73 -20.76
C GLN A 112 -24.93 16.14 -19.44
N GLN A 113 -25.79 15.12 -19.47
CA GLN A 113 -26.25 14.45 -18.25
C GLN A 113 -25.11 13.65 -17.61
N LYS A 114 -24.25 13.05 -18.43
CA LYS A 114 -23.11 12.25 -17.98
C LYS A 114 -21.85 13.08 -17.70
N TYR A 115 -21.71 14.24 -18.34
CA TYR A 115 -20.57 15.15 -18.22
C TYR A 115 -21.03 16.61 -17.96
N PRO A 116 -21.57 16.91 -16.77
CA PRO A 116 -22.23 18.19 -16.48
C PRO A 116 -21.29 19.42 -16.43
N LYS A 117 -19.97 19.24 -16.41
CA LYS A 117 -18.97 20.32 -16.38
C LYS A 117 -18.13 20.42 -17.67
N GLY A 118 -18.60 19.85 -18.79
CA GLY A 118 -17.85 19.83 -20.06
C GLY A 118 -16.72 18.79 -20.10
N VAL A 119 -15.96 18.76 -21.21
CA VAL A 119 -14.98 17.72 -21.55
C VAL A 119 -13.87 17.64 -20.49
N PRO A 120 -13.66 16.51 -19.79
CA PRO A 120 -12.55 16.39 -18.85
C PRO A 120 -11.21 16.06 -19.53
N TYR A 121 -11.19 15.87 -20.86
CA TYR A 121 -10.04 15.38 -21.62
C TYR A 121 -9.87 16.18 -22.92
N GLY A 122 -8.68 16.75 -23.16
CA GLY A 122 -8.38 17.43 -24.42
C GLY A 122 -8.24 16.44 -25.59
N ASP A 123 -8.37 16.95 -26.81
CA ASP A 123 -8.21 16.14 -28.03
C ASP A 123 -6.79 15.57 -28.14
N GLU A 124 -5.78 16.40 -27.87
CA GLU A 124 -4.37 16.01 -27.82
C GLU A 124 -4.12 14.93 -26.75
N ASP A 125 -4.64 15.14 -25.53
CA ASP A 125 -4.51 14.17 -24.44
C ASP A 125 -5.20 12.83 -24.79
N THR A 126 -6.36 12.89 -25.43
CA THR A 126 -7.10 11.69 -25.87
C THR A 126 -6.30 10.91 -26.91
N ARG A 127 -5.77 11.60 -27.93
CA ARG A 127 -4.90 10.98 -28.94
C ARG A 127 -3.66 10.38 -28.29
N HIS A 128 -3.05 11.08 -27.34
CA HIS A 128 -1.89 10.61 -26.60
C HIS A 128 -2.16 9.33 -25.81
N TRP A 129 -3.21 9.30 -24.98
CA TRP A 129 -3.55 8.13 -24.16
C TRP A 129 -4.01 6.93 -24.99
N LEU A 130 -4.73 7.15 -26.09
CA LEU A 130 -5.09 6.08 -27.03
C LEU A 130 -3.86 5.54 -27.76
N THR A 131 -2.93 6.40 -28.16
CA THR A 131 -1.64 6.00 -28.75
C THR A 131 -0.84 5.14 -27.78
N TYR A 132 -0.75 5.55 -26.51
CA TYR A 132 -0.08 4.78 -25.48
C TYR A 132 -0.73 3.40 -25.31
N LEU A 133 -2.06 3.34 -25.15
CA LEU A 133 -2.79 2.07 -25.02
C LEU A 133 -2.60 1.16 -26.25
N ALA A 134 -2.72 1.69 -27.47
CA ALA A 134 -2.56 0.93 -28.70
C ALA A 134 -1.19 0.25 -28.76
N ARG A 135 -0.13 0.98 -28.40
CA ARG A 135 1.24 0.46 -28.37
C ARG A 135 1.44 -0.64 -27.34
N GLN A 136 0.85 -0.50 -26.15
CA GLN A 136 0.95 -1.55 -25.12
C GLN A 136 0.23 -2.83 -25.58
N LEU A 137 -0.95 -2.69 -26.17
CA LEU A 137 -1.68 -3.84 -26.72
C LEU A 137 -0.94 -4.55 -27.86
N VAL A 138 -0.24 -3.80 -28.71
CA VAL A 138 0.62 -4.39 -29.76
C VAL A 138 1.84 -5.09 -29.14
N ALA A 139 2.49 -4.47 -28.16
CA ALA A 139 3.63 -5.09 -27.45
C ALA A 139 3.23 -6.39 -26.74
N ASP A 140 2.03 -6.42 -26.16
CA ASP A 140 1.49 -7.58 -25.44
C ASP A 140 0.86 -8.62 -26.38
N SER A 141 0.85 -8.38 -27.70
CA SER A 141 0.14 -9.22 -28.69
C SER A 141 -1.33 -9.48 -28.35
N THR A 142 -1.98 -8.56 -27.63
CA THR A 142 -3.37 -8.67 -27.20
C THR A 142 -4.26 -7.66 -27.92
N THR A 143 -5.46 -8.06 -28.35
CA THR A 143 -6.43 -7.14 -28.97
C THR A 143 -7.43 -6.55 -27.98
N GLU A 144 -7.53 -7.16 -26.80
CA GLU A 144 -8.48 -6.79 -25.74
C GLU A 144 -7.73 -6.27 -24.52
N PHE A 145 -8.24 -5.18 -23.96
CA PHE A 145 -7.71 -4.52 -22.79
C PHE A 145 -8.63 -4.69 -21.59
N LEU A 146 -8.05 -5.12 -20.47
CA LEU A 146 -8.66 -5.10 -19.14
C LEU A 146 -7.83 -4.19 -18.25
N ILE A 147 -8.47 -3.20 -17.62
CA ILE A 147 -7.79 -2.24 -16.72
C ILE A 147 -7.11 -2.94 -15.53
N GLU A 148 -7.59 -4.13 -15.18
CA GLU A 148 -7.06 -4.94 -14.09
C GLU A 148 -5.89 -5.82 -14.54
N ASN A 149 -5.69 -5.99 -15.84
CA ASN A 149 -4.57 -6.74 -16.39
C ASN A 149 -3.36 -5.84 -16.66
N MET A 150 -3.39 -4.56 -16.26
CA MET A 150 -2.23 -3.68 -16.36
C MET A 150 -1.08 -4.23 -15.50
N GLN A 151 0.06 -4.44 -16.13
CA GLN A 151 1.25 -5.03 -15.52
C GLN A 151 2.34 -3.98 -15.32
N SER A 152 3.28 -4.27 -14.41
CA SER A 152 4.37 -3.35 -14.11
C SER A 152 5.40 -3.19 -15.23
N TYR A 153 5.51 -4.16 -16.15
CA TYR A 153 6.40 -4.03 -17.32
C TYR A 153 5.97 -2.93 -18.30
N TRP A 154 4.76 -2.39 -18.17
CA TRP A 154 4.33 -1.18 -18.88
C TRP A 154 5.25 0.02 -18.58
N LEU A 155 5.98 -0.04 -17.46
CA LEU A 155 7.12 0.83 -17.13
C LEU A 155 8.37 0.36 -17.87
N LYS A 156 8.66 0.98 -19.01
CA LYS A 156 9.75 0.52 -19.91
C LYS A 156 11.16 0.88 -19.44
N LYS A 157 11.35 1.97 -18.69
CA LYS A 157 12.69 2.40 -18.23
C LYS A 157 13.09 1.69 -16.93
N GLY A 158 14.36 1.27 -16.82
CA GLY A 158 14.90 0.66 -15.59
C GLY A 158 14.66 1.52 -14.33
N GLY A 159 14.87 2.83 -14.42
CA GLY A 159 14.58 3.76 -13.31
C GLY A 159 13.08 3.85 -12.94
N GLN A 160 12.16 3.60 -13.87
CA GLN A 160 10.71 3.59 -13.57
C GLN A 160 10.31 2.31 -12.84
N ARG A 161 10.88 1.17 -13.23
CA ARG A 161 10.68 -0.09 -12.52
C ARG A 161 11.25 -0.01 -11.12
N LEU A 162 12.44 0.58 -10.97
CA LEU A 162 13.01 0.82 -9.65
C LEU A 162 12.11 1.72 -8.78
N ALA A 163 11.59 2.82 -9.33
CA ALA A 163 10.67 3.68 -8.61
C ALA A 163 9.38 2.95 -8.21
N PHE A 164 8.83 2.12 -9.09
CA PHE A 164 7.69 1.26 -8.78
C PHE A 164 8.00 0.30 -7.64
N ARG A 165 9.12 -0.44 -7.71
CA ARG A 165 9.58 -1.38 -6.68
C ARG A 165 9.72 -0.71 -5.33
N LEU A 166 10.35 0.47 -5.31
CA LEU A 166 10.55 1.24 -4.08
C LEU A 166 9.24 1.75 -3.50
N ILE A 167 8.37 2.38 -4.29
CA ILE A 167 7.09 2.91 -3.79
C ILE A 167 6.19 1.76 -3.31
N TYR A 168 6.10 0.69 -4.11
CA TYR A 168 5.33 -0.51 -3.75
C TYR A 168 5.86 -1.15 -2.46
N GLY A 169 7.17 -1.37 -2.38
CA GLY A 169 7.83 -1.95 -1.20
C GLY A 169 7.73 -1.07 0.04
N LEU A 170 7.83 0.25 -0.10
CA LEU A 170 7.63 1.20 1.00
C LEU A 170 6.20 1.12 1.53
N ILE A 171 5.18 1.29 0.68
CA ILE A 171 3.77 1.23 1.11
C ILE A 171 3.48 -0.09 1.82
N LEU A 172 3.92 -1.20 1.23
CA LEU A 172 3.74 -2.53 1.81
C LEU A 172 4.49 -2.68 3.13
N GLY A 173 5.74 -2.21 3.21
CA GLY A 173 6.57 -2.28 4.40
C GLY A 173 6.06 -1.44 5.55
N LEU A 174 5.42 -0.32 5.28
CA LEU A 174 4.80 0.52 6.29
C LEU A 174 3.53 -0.08 6.84
N ILE A 175 2.68 -0.62 5.95
CA ILE A 175 1.47 -1.32 6.38
C ILE A 175 1.88 -2.51 7.25
N LEU A 176 2.85 -3.31 6.80
CA LEU A 176 3.40 -4.41 7.59
C LEU A 176 4.04 -3.92 8.89
N GLY A 177 4.80 -2.83 8.85
CA GLY A 177 5.51 -2.32 10.01
C GLY A 177 4.58 -1.74 11.08
N LEU A 178 3.50 -1.09 10.67
CA LEU A 178 2.43 -0.67 11.57
C LEU A 178 1.71 -1.88 12.17
N ILE A 179 1.42 -2.92 11.37
CA ILE A 179 0.79 -4.15 11.86
C ILE A 179 1.70 -4.85 12.89
N LEU A 180 2.98 -5.02 12.59
CA LEU A 180 3.96 -5.63 13.48
C LEU A 180 4.24 -4.74 14.71
N GLY A 181 4.18 -3.43 14.53
CA GLY A 181 4.39 -2.43 15.57
C GLY A 181 3.33 -2.45 16.67
N LEU A 182 2.12 -2.95 16.38
CA LEU A 182 1.10 -3.19 17.38
C LEU A 182 1.51 -4.26 18.42
N ILE A 183 2.46 -5.14 18.08
CA ILE A 183 2.90 -6.24 18.96
C ILE A 183 4.32 -6.02 19.48
N LEU A 184 5.26 -5.73 18.58
CA LEU A 184 6.69 -5.65 18.91
C LEU A 184 7.09 -4.25 19.39
N GLY A 185 6.15 -3.31 19.45
CA GLY A 185 6.40 -1.89 19.61
C GLY A 185 6.67 -1.21 18.28
N LEU A 186 6.18 0.02 18.14
CA LEU A 186 6.13 0.74 16.86
C LEU A 186 7.50 0.88 16.19
N ILE A 187 8.57 1.07 16.98
CA ILE A 187 9.94 1.23 16.47
C ILE A 187 10.42 -0.06 15.81
N LEU A 188 10.40 -1.18 16.54
CA LEU A 188 10.82 -2.48 16.03
C LEU A 188 9.92 -2.93 14.87
N GLY A 189 8.61 -2.72 15.00
CA GLY A 189 7.66 -2.99 13.93
C GLY A 189 7.95 -2.23 12.64
N LEU A 190 8.14 -0.91 12.70
CA LEU A 190 8.44 -0.11 11.52
C LEU A 190 9.79 -0.46 10.90
N ILE A 191 10.83 -0.70 11.69
CA ILE A 191 12.16 -1.11 11.18
C ILE A 191 12.02 -2.43 10.44
N LEU A 192 11.45 -3.45 11.07
CA LEU A 192 11.27 -4.77 10.48
C LEU A 192 10.35 -4.72 9.26
N GLY A 193 9.22 -4.02 9.35
CA GLY A 193 8.27 -3.85 8.26
C GLY A 193 8.88 -3.18 7.05
N LEU A 194 9.64 -2.09 7.23
CA LEU A 194 10.31 -1.39 6.13
C LEU A 194 11.38 -2.26 5.47
N ILE A 195 12.20 -2.96 6.26
CA ILE A 195 13.21 -3.88 5.72
C ILE A 195 12.53 -4.98 4.90
N LEU A 196 11.53 -5.66 5.48
CA LEU A 196 10.81 -6.74 4.82
C LEU A 196 10.05 -6.26 3.58
N GLY A 197 9.41 -5.09 3.65
CA GLY A 197 8.67 -4.51 2.54
C GLY A 197 9.57 -4.08 1.38
N LEU A 198 10.72 -3.48 1.68
CA LEU A 198 11.71 -3.11 0.65
C LEU A 198 12.34 -4.35 0.01
N ILE A 199 12.72 -5.36 0.80
CA ILE A 199 13.18 -6.66 0.30
C ILE A 199 12.11 -7.27 -0.63
N TYR A 200 10.85 -7.29 -0.18
CA TYR A 200 9.75 -7.82 -0.97
C TYR A 200 9.54 -7.05 -2.28
N GLY A 201 9.53 -5.72 -2.22
CA GLY A 201 9.35 -4.86 -3.40
C GLY A 201 10.49 -4.97 -4.41
N LEU A 202 11.73 -5.14 -3.95
CA LEU A 202 12.90 -5.27 -4.82
C LEU A 202 13.04 -6.66 -5.44
N ILE A 203 12.67 -7.73 -4.72
CA ILE A 203 12.93 -9.13 -5.10
C ILE A 203 11.69 -9.82 -5.72
N PHE A 204 10.54 -9.76 -5.07
CA PHE A 204 9.39 -10.61 -5.43
C PHE A 204 8.59 -10.10 -6.64
N GLU A 205 8.73 -8.82 -6.98
CA GLU A 205 8.10 -8.28 -8.18
C GLU A 205 8.66 -8.91 -9.47
N GLU A 206 9.90 -9.40 -9.42
CA GLU A 206 10.58 -10.03 -10.54
C GLU A 206 10.11 -11.48 -10.80
N PHE A 207 9.47 -12.13 -9.82
CA PHE A 207 9.05 -13.54 -9.92
C PHE A 207 7.68 -13.75 -10.57
N LYS A 208 6.69 -12.87 -10.32
CA LYS A 208 5.36 -12.97 -10.95
C LYS A 208 5.40 -12.75 -12.48
N TYR A 209 6.53 -12.22 -12.97
CA TYR A 209 6.87 -12.09 -14.39
C TYR A 209 7.10 -13.46 -15.07
N TYR A 210 7.67 -14.43 -14.36
CA TYR A 210 7.93 -15.77 -14.92
C TYR A 210 6.71 -16.69 -14.87
N GLU A 211 5.80 -16.48 -13.92
CA GLU A 211 4.62 -17.34 -13.73
C GLU A 211 3.56 -17.16 -14.83
N LEU A 212 3.43 -15.96 -15.41
CA LEU A 212 2.48 -15.66 -16.50
C LEU A 212 2.94 -16.12 -17.89
N GLN A 213 4.25 -16.32 -18.12
CA GLN A 213 4.74 -17.01 -19.33
C GLN A 213 4.80 -18.54 -19.15
N ALA A 214 4.81 -19.04 -17.92
CA ALA A 214 4.84 -20.47 -17.63
C ALA A 214 3.50 -21.19 -17.91
N GLU A 215 2.38 -20.47 -18.06
CA GLU A 215 1.15 -21.08 -18.58
C GLU A 215 1.27 -21.55 -20.05
N ALA A 216 2.35 -21.19 -20.74
CA ALA A 216 2.69 -21.67 -22.09
C ALA A 216 3.95 -22.56 -22.15
N PHE A 217 4.60 -22.87 -21.02
CA PHE A 217 5.87 -23.60 -21.05
C PHE A 217 5.91 -24.73 -20.02
N THR A 218 6.07 -25.96 -20.52
CA THR A 218 6.28 -27.18 -19.75
C THR A 218 7.31 -26.98 -18.64
N ILE A 219 6.97 -27.40 -17.43
CA ILE A 219 7.80 -27.33 -16.21
C ILE A 219 9.27 -27.68 -16.53
N THR A 220 10.14 -26.67 -16.58
CA THR A 220 11.58 -26.86 -16.76
C THR A 220 12.30 -26.95 -15.42
N TRP A 221 13.17 -27.94 -15.28
CA TRP A 221 14.02 -28.25 -14.12
C TRP A 221 14.82 -27.07 -13.52
N TYR A 222 15.01 -26.00 -14.28
CA TYR A 222 15.72 -24.80 -13.83
C TYR A 222 14.95 -24.05 -12.71
N GLY A 223 13.62 -23.96 -12.82
CA GLY A 223 12.77 -23.32 -11.80
C GLY A 223 12.70 -24.09 -10.48
N VAL A 224 12.80 -25.42 -10.57
CA VAL A 224 12.87 -26.31 -9.40
C VAL A 224 14.24 -26.18 -8.71
N LYS A 225 15.34 -26.14 -9.47
CA LYS A 225 16.69 -25.93 -8.92
C LYS A 225 16.84 -24.56 -8.27
N SER A 226 16.37 -23.49 -8.91
CA SER A 226 16.40 -22.15 -8.30
C SER A 226 15.49 -22.07 -7.06
N GLY A 227 14.26 -22.62 -7.12
CA GLY A 227 13.36 -22.68 -5.97
C GLY A 227 13.95 -23.43 -4.77
N LEU A 228 14.67 -24.53 -5.02
CA LEU A 228 15.37 -25.30 -3.99
C LEU A 228 16.56 -24.55 -3.38
N ILE A 229 17.40 -23.93 -4.21
CA ILE A 229 18.58 -23.19 -3.72
C ILE A 229 18.15 -21.96 -2.92
N TYR A 230 17.18 -21.19 -3.41
CA TYR A 230 16.68 -20.01 -2.70
C TYR A 230 15.85 -20.38 -1.46
N GLY A 231 15.07 -21.46 -1.53
CA GLY A 231 14.36 -22.02 -0.38
C GLY A 231 15.31 -22.51 0.72
N LEU A 232 16.46 -23.11 0.33
CA LEU A 232 17.51 -23.52 1.27
C LEU A 232 18.23 -22.34 1.90
N ILE A 233 18.59 -21.30 1.14
CA ILE A 233 19.29 -20.12 1.67
C ILE A 233 18.39 -19.32 2.62
N LEU A 234 17.14 -19.05 2.23
CA LEU A 234 16.19 -18.34 3.10
C LEU A 234 15.77 -19.22 4.29
N GLY A 235 15.59 -20.53 4.08
CA GLY A 235 15.31 -21.49 5.14
C GLY A 235 16.45 -21.63 6.14
N LEU A 236 17.72 -21.54 5.70
CA LEU A 236 18.90 -21.53 6.57
C LEU A 236 19.06 -20.22 7.32
N ILE A 237 18.85 -19.06 6.68
CA ILE A 237 18.94 -17.76 7.34
C ILE A 237 17.81 -17.60 8.37
N TYR A 238 16.58 -17.95 8.00
CA TYR A 238 15.43 -17.93 8.90
C TYR A 238 15.59 -18.99 10.00
N GLY A 239 16.02 -20.21 9.65
CA GLY A 239 16.25 -21.32 10.57
C GLY A 239 17.44 -21.13 11.51
N LEU A 240 18.49 -20.40 11.13
CA LEU A 240 19.61 -20.06 12.01
C LEU A 240 19.24 -18.90 12.94
N ILE A 241 18.58 -17.85 12.44
CA ILE A 241 18.18 -16.69 13.26
C ILE A 241 17.09 -17.08 14.27
N TYR A 242 16.07 -17.84 13.84
CA TYR A 242 15.04 -18.34 14.76
C TYR A 242 15.50 -19.57 15.55
N GLY A 243 16.26 -20.49 14.95
CA GLY A 243 16.66 -21.75 15.59
C GLY A 243 17.73 -21.59 16.66
N LEU A 244 18.66 -20.63 16.53
CA LEU A 244 19.69 -20.38 17.55
C LEU A 244 19.19 -19.51 18.71
N ILE A 245 18.23 -18.61 18.48
CA ILE A 245 17.76 -17.66 19.51
C ILE A 245 16.48 -18.16 20.22
N LEU A 246 15.57 -18.85 19.51
CA LEU A 246 14.28 -19.32 20.05
C LEU A 246 14.09 -20.85 19.97
N GLY A 247 14.91 -21.56 19.18
CA GLY A 247 14.62 -22.92 18.71
C GLY A 247 14.68 -24.03 19.75
N LEU A 248 15.53 -23.94 20.78
CA LEU A 248 15.71 -25.07 21.70
C LEU A 248 14.63 -25.17 22.79
N ILE A 249 13.94 -24.07 23.13
CA ILE A 249 12.91 -24.06 24.20
C ILE A 249 11.51 -23.74 23.64
N TYR A 250 11.37 -22.81 22.68
CA TYR A 250 10.06 -22.41 22.14
C TYR A 250 9.66 -23.14 20.85
N GLY A 251 10.63 -23.53 20.02
CA GLY A 251 10.39 -23.99 18.64
C GLY A 251 9.57 -25.29 18.51
N LEU A 252 9.74 -26.23 19.43
CA LEU A 252 9.12 -27.56 19.30
C LEU A 252 7.67 -27.61 19.81
N ILE A 253 7.35 -26.87 20.87
CA ILE A 253 6.00 -26.80 21.44
C ILE A 253 5.15 -25.78 20.67
N TYR A 254 5.65 -24.55 20.49
CA TYR A 254 4.88 -23.50 19.82
C TYR A 254 4.82 -23.71 18.29
N GLY A 255 5.89 -24.21 17.67
CA GLY A 255 5.94 -24.41 16.22
C GLY A 255 4.98 -25.49 15.71
N LEU A 256 4.83 -26.60 16.44
CA LEU A 256 3.89 -27.68 16.09
C LEU A 256 2.43 -27.27 16.35
N ILE A 257 2.15 -26.66 17.51
CA ILE A 257 0.78 -26.25 17.88
C ILE A 257 0.30 -25.11 16.97
N TYR A 258 1.07 -24.02 16.85
CA TYR A 258 0.69 -22.90 15.99
C TYR A 258 0.74 -23.29 14.50
N GLY A 259 1.74 -24.07 14.08
CA GLY A 259 1.89 -24.48 12.68
C GLY A 259 0.79 -25.42 12.17
N LEU A 260 0.34 -26.39 12.98
CA LEU A 260 -0.73 -27.31 12.59
C LEU A 260 -2.11 -26.63 12.66
N ILE A 261 -2.37 -25.81 13.69
CA ILE A 261 -3.65 -25.10 13.83
C ILE A 261 -3.78 -24.01 12.76
N LEU A 262 -2.76 -23.15 12.60
CA LEU A 262 -2.76 -22.14 11.54
C LEU A 262 -2.74 -22.80 10.16
N GLY A 263 -1.95 -23.85 9.95
CA GLY A 263 -1.89 -24.59 8.69
C GLY A 263 -3.24 -25.21 8.29
N GLN A 264 -3.99 -25.79 9.22
CA GLN A 264 -5.34 -26.30 8.95
C GLN A 264 -6.36 -25.20 8.69
N ILE A 265 -6.36 -24.13 9.51
CA ILE A 265 -7.28 -23.00 9.34
C ILE A 265 -7.01 -22.30 8.00
N TYR A 266 -5.74 -21.98 7.72
CA TYR A 266 -5.34 -21.35 6.48
C TYR A 266 -5.60 -22.27 5.28
N GLY A 267 -5.30 -23.56 5.40
CA GLY A 267 -5.53 -24.57 4.37
C GLY A 267 -7.01 -24.80 4.04
N GLN A 268 -7.91 -24.79 5.04
CA GLN A 268 -9.35 -24.90 4.81
C GLN A 268 -9.95 -23.62 4.22
N ILE A 269 -9.54 -22.45 4.71
CA ILE A 269 -10.00 -21.15 4.18
C ILE A 269 -9.51 -20.97 2.74
N TYR A 270 -8.21 -21.18 2.46
CA TYR A 270 -7.67 -21.11 1.10
C TYR A 270 -8.21 -22.23 0.21
N GLY A 271 -8.30 -23.45 0.71
CA GLY A 271 -8.81 -24.61 -0.02
C GLY A 271 -10.26 -24.45 -0.46
N GLN A 272 -11.12 -23.86 0.36
CA GLN A 272 -12.50 -23.57 -0.04
C GLN A 272 -12.59 -22.35 -0.98
N ILE A 273 -11.78 -21.30 -0.77
CA ILE A 273 -11.82 -20.07 -1.58
C ILE A 273 -11.22 -20.29 -2.99
N TYR A 274 -10.16 -21.09 -3.12
CA TYR A 274 -9.48 -21.37 -4.38
C TYR A 274 -9.83 -22.73 -5.00
N GLY A 275 -10.21 -23.73 -4.18
CA GLY A 275 -10.63 -25.06 -4.64
C GLY A 275 -12.06 -25.11 -5.19
N LEU A 276 -12.90 -24.12 -4.87
CA LEU A 276 -14.04 -23.78 -5.72
C LEU A 276 -13.49 -23.23 -7.02
N LYS A 277 -13.26 -24.12 -8.00
CA LYS A 277 -12.99 -23.79 -9.41
C LYS A 277 -13.92 -22.65 -9.79
N THR A 278 -13.38 -21.44 -9.80
CA THR A 278 -14.11 -20.29 -10.30
C THR A 278 -14.18 -20.56 -11.79
N GLU A 279 -15.33 -21.08 -12.23
CA GLU A 279 -15.71 -20.98 -13.63
C GLU A 279 -15.33 -19.57 -14.08
N LEU A 280 -14.54 -19.45 -15.15
CA LEU A 280 -14.09 -18.19 -15.74
C LEU A 280 -15.29 -17.28 -15.99
N LYS A 281 -15.76 -16.58 -14.95
CA LYS A 281 -16.86 -15.64 -15.04
C LYS A 281 -16.30 -14.46 -15.78
N ALA A 282 -16.74 -14.31 -17.03
CA ALA A 282 -16.40 -13.16 -17.84
C ALA A 282 -16.69 -11.89 -17.02
N LYS A 283 -15.67 -11.04 -16.87
CA LYS A 283 -15.81 -9.78 -16.12
C LYS A 283 -16.79 -8.88 -16.88
N VAL A 284 -17.89 -8.51 -16.21
CA VAL A 284 -19.02 -7.79 -16.82
C VAL A 284 -18.86 -6.28 -16.68
N LYS A 285 -18.20 -5.81 -15.61
CA LYS A 285 -18.00 -4.39 -15.32
C LYS A 285 -16.52 -4.00 -15.31
N PRO A 286 -16.16 -2.77 -15.70
CA PRO A 286 -14.81 -2.24 -15.53
C PRO A 286 -14.38 -2.20 -14.05
N ASN A 287 -13.11 -2.48 -13.78
CA ASN A 287 -12.53 -2.57 -12.43
C ASN A 287 -13.25 -3.58 -11.49
N GLN A 288 -13.96 -4.56 -12.03
CA GLN A 288 -14.63 -5.59 -11.22
C GLN A 288 -13.64 -6.35 -10.34
N GLY A 289 -12.51 -6.85 -10.86
CA GLY A 289 -11.53 -7.57 -10.05
C GLY A 289 -10.87 -6.72 -8.98
N ILE A 290 -10.60 -5.44 -9.25
CA ILE A 290 -10.10 -4.51 -8.20
C ILE A 290 -11.16 -4.30 -7.11
N LYS A 291 -12.43 -4.17 -7.47
CA LYS A 291 -13.54 -4.09 -6.51
C LYS A 291 -13.68 -5.40 -5.71
N GLU A 292 -13.47 -6.56 -6.34
CA GLU A 292 -13.46 -7.84 -5.64
C GLU A 292 -12.26 -7.98 -4.70
N SER A 293 -11.05 -7.54 -5.09
CA SER A 293 -9.89 -7.48 -4.20
C SER A 293 -10.14 -6.55 -3.00
N LEU A 294 -10.82 -5.42 -3.22
CA LEU A 294 -11.25 -4.52 -2.14
C LEU A 294 -12.24 -5.21 -1.19
N LYS A 295 -13.26 -5.88 -1.71
CA LYS A 295 -14.20 -6.65 -0.87
C LYS A 295 -13.48 -7.72 -0.06
N LYS A 296 -12.58 -8.49 -0.67
CA LYS A 296 -11.77 -9.51 0.00
C LYS A 296 -10.95 -8.93 1.16
N THR A 297 -10.38 -7.75 0.96
CA THR A 297 -9.60 -7.02 1.98
C THR A 297 -10.42 -6.72 3.24
N PHE A 298 -11.75 -6.59 3.16
CA PHE A 298 -12.61 -6.34 4.32
C PHE A 298 -13.35 -7.58 4.83
N ILE A 299 -13.79 -8.46 3.94
CA ILE A 299 -14.57 -9.65 4.29
C ILE A 299 -13.69 -10.69 4.98
N ILE A 300 -12.49 -10.95 4.46
CA ILE A 300 -11.63 -12.03 4.98
C ILE A 300 -11.17 -11.74 6.42
N PRO A 301 -10.75 -10.51 6.77
CA PRO A 301 -10.39 -10.18 8.16
C PRO A 301 -11.53 -10.37 9.16
N LEU A 302 -12.80 -10.19 8.75
CA LEU A 302 -13.95 -10.40 9.62
C LEU A 302 -14.05 -11.85 10.13
N PHE A 303 -13.57 -12.81 9.34
CA PHE A 303 -13.49 -14.22 9.72
C PHE A 303 -12.13 -14.62 10.29
N ALA A 304 -11.06 -14.03 9.77
CA ALA A 304 -9.70 -14.32 10.23
C ALA A 304 -9.42 -13.77 11.64
N PHE A 305 -10.05 -12.65 12.02
CA PHE A 305 -9.89 -12.07 13.36
C PHE A 305 -10.41 -12.99 14.47
N PRO A 306 -11.69 -13.45 14.45
CA PRO A 306 -12.17 -14.40 15.47
C PRO A 306 -11.36 -15.70 15.48
N ALA A 307 -11.01 -16.24 14.31
CA ALA A 307 -10.20 -17.44 14.21
C ALA A 307 -8.81 -17.26 14.86
N GLY A 308 -8.16 -16.11 14.61
CA GLY A 308 -6.89 -15.77 15.24
C GLY A 308 -7.02 -15.53 16.75
N ALA A 309 -8.12 -14.95 17.20
CA ALA A 309 -8.38 -14.69 18.62
C ALA A 309 -8.60 -15.97 19.43
N LEU A 310 -9.03 -17.07 18.78
CA LEU A 310 -9.20 -18.38 19.42
C LEU A 310 -7.90 -19.14 19.62
N ILE A 311 -6.78 -18.70 19.03
CA ILE A 311 -5.49 -19.41 19.11
C ILE A 311 -5.00 -19.48 20.56
N ASN A 312 -4.90 -18.35 21.25
CA ASN A 312 -4.37 -18.30 22.60
C ASN A 312 -5.26 -19.02 23.64
N PRO A 313 -6.61 -18.96 23.57
CA PRO A 313 -7.47 -19.81 24.37
C PRO A 313 -7.24 -21.32 24.18
N VAL A 314 -7.04 -21.77 22.94
CA VAL A 314 -6.75 -23.18 22.66
C VAL A 314 -5.38 -23.57 23.22
N VAL A 315 -4.37 -22.72 23.04
CA VAL A 315 -3.02 -22.94 23.59
C VAL A 315 -3.05 -23.00 25.12
N SER A 316 -3.79 -22.09 25.76
CA SER A 316 -3.99 -22.06 27.22
C SER A 316 -4.65 -23.35 27.73
N MET A 317 -5.68 -23.85 27.02
CA MET A 317 -6.33 -25.12 27.37
C MET A 317 -5.39 -26.33 27.25
N LEU A 318 -4.50 -26.35 26.26
CA LEU A 318 -3.57 -27.46 26.02
C LEU A 318 -2.35 -27.45 26.94
N THR A 319 -1.88 -26.27 27.34
CA THR A 319 -0.64 -26.11 28.12
C THR A 319 -0.88 -25.87 29.60
N GLY A 320 -2.13 -25.65 30.01
CA GLY A 320 -2.49 -25.33 31.39
C GLY A 320 -2.07 -23.93 31.83
N THR A 321 -1.65 -23.05 30.91
CA THR A 321 -1.28 -21.67 31.22
C THR A 321 -2.52 -20.80 31.40
N ASN A 322 -2.43 -19.74 32.22
CA ASN A 322 -3.53 -18.79 32.37
C ASN A 322 -3.88 -18.09 31.05
N LEU A 323 -5.18 -17.90 30.81
CA LEU A 323 -5.69 -17.19 29.65
C LEU A 323 -5.46 -15.68 29.82
N ASP A 324 -4.70 -15.09 28.91
CA ASP A 324 -4.67 -13.63 28.73
C ASP A 324 -5.55 -13.21 27.55
N LEU A 325 -6.68 -12.56 27.85
CA LEU A 325 -7.61 -12.07 26.84
C LEU A 325 -6.99 -10.98 25.95
N THR A 326 -6.04 -10.20 26.48
CA THR A 326 -5.40 -9.12 25.73
C THR A 326 -4.45 -9.66 24.67
N SER A 327 -3.64 -10.67 24.99
CA SER A 327 -2.84 -11.42 24.01
C SER A 327 -3.72 -12.09 22.93
N SER A 328 -4.88 -12.60 23.32
CA SER A 328 -5.81 -13.28 22.41
C SER A 328 -6.38 -12.31 21.37
N LEU A 329 -6.87 -11.15 21.82
CA LEU A 329 -7.40 -10.11 20.93
C LEU A 329 -6.32 -9.50 20.02
N SER A 330 -5.11 -9.29 20.53
CA SER A 330 -3.99 -8.77 19.73
C SER A 330 -3.53 -9.77 18.67
N THR A 331 -3.48 -11.07 18.98
CA THR A 331 -3.19 -12.14 18.02
C THR A 331 -4.27 -12.21 16.94
N GLY A 332 -5.54 -12.14 17.32
CA GLY A 332 -6.67 -12.05 16.39
C GLY A 332 -6.55 -10.83 15.45
N LEU A 333 -6.22 -9.66 16.00
CA LEU A 333 -6.03 -8.43 15.23
C LEU A 333 -4.92 -8.57 14.21
N LEU A 334 -3.77 -9.14 14.60
CA LEU A 334 -2.66 -9.38 13.69
C LEU A 334 -3.04 -10.35 12.56
N VAL A 335 -3.67 -11.48 12.87
CA VAL A 335 -4.11 -12.46 11.88
C VAL A 335 -5.12 -11.83 10.90
N GLY A 336 -6.07 -11.05 11.43
CA GLY A 336 -7.02 -10.28 10.64
C GLY A 336 -6.33 -9.32 9.66
N LEU A 337 -5.43 -8.46 10.16
CA LEU A 337 -4.74 -7.46 9.34
C LEU A 337 -3.79 -8.09 8.30
N LEU A 338 -3.06 -9.15 8.65
CA LEU A 338 -2.20 -9.86 7.69
C LEU A 338 -3.02 -10.56 6.61
N SER A 339 -4.17 -11.15 6.95
CA SER A 339 -5.08 -11.76 5.97
C SER A 339 -5.66 -10.74 4.99
N ALA A 340 -5.93 -9.51 5.46
CA ALA A 340 -6.38 -8.38 4.64
C ALA A 340 -5.34 -8.06 3.55
N LEU A 341 -4.07 -7.98 3.96
CA LEU A 341 -2.96 -7.67 3.08
C LEU A 341 -2.71 -8.80 2.06
N ALA A 342 -2.69 -10.04 2.54
CA ALA A 342 -2.34 -11.23 1.73
C ALA A 342 -3.37 -11.55 0.63
N THR A 343 -4.65 -11.25 0.84
CA THR A 343 -5.72 -11.72 -0.06
C THR A 343 -6.19 -10.69 -1.09
N GLY A 344 -6.14 -9.40 -0.76
CA GLY A 344 -6.61 -8.32 -1.63
C GLY A 344 -5.79 -7.05 -1.56
N GLY A 345 -5.19 -6.76 -0.40
CA GLY A 345 -4.39 -5.55 -0.19
C GLY A 345 -3.21 -5.43 -1.17
N GLN A 346 -2.47 -6.52 -1.42
CA GLN A 346 -1.34 -6.50 -2.35
C GLN A 346 -1.73 -6.09 -3.78
N ASP A 347 -2.81 -6.65 -4.32
CA ASP A 347 -3.28 -6.31 -5.68
C ASP A 347 -3.74 -4.84 -5.77
N LEU A 348 -4.39 -4.33 -4.71
CA LEU A 348 -4.79 -2.92 -4.63
C LEU A 348 -3.58 -1.99 -4.65
N ILE A 349 -2.61 -2.24 -3.77
CA ILE A 349 -1.39 -1.41 -3.66
C ILE A 349 -0.63 -1.44 -4.98
N ARG A 350 -0.52 -2.62 -5.62
CA ARG A 350 0.13 -2.78 -6.93
C ARG A 350 -0.54 -1.95 -8.01
N HIS A 351 -1.86 -2.07 -8.18
CA HIS A 351 -2.60 -1.32 -9.21
C HIS A 351 -2.63 0.17 -8.93
N PHE A 352 -2.71 0.58 -7.66
CA PHE A 352 -2.61 1.98 -7.28
C PHE A 352 -1.24 2.56 -7.64
N THR A 353 -0.15 1.90 -7.23
CA THR A 353 1.23 2.34 -7.47
C THR A 353 1.52 2.45 -8.97
N LEU A 354 1.10 1.45 -9.76
CA LEU A 354 1.29 1.45 -11.20
C LEU A 354 0.54 2.62 -11.87
N ARG A 355 -0.72 2.83 -11.51
CA ARG A 355 -1.55 3.91 -12.06
C ARG A 355 -1.01 5.27 -11.65
N LEU A 356 -0.54 5.42 -10.41
CA LEU A 356 0.06 6.66 -9.90
C LEU A 356 1.27 7.05 -10.75
N ILE A 357 2.19 6.12 -11.00
CA ILE A 357 3.40 6.39 -11.81
C ILE A 357 3.02 6.69 -13.26
N LEU A 358 2.13 5.91 -13.87
CA LEU A 358 1.71 6.12 -15.25
C LEU A 358 0.97 7.46 -15.43
N TRP A 359 0.14 7.85 -14.46
CA TRP A 359 -0.57 9.12 -14.45
C TRP A 359 0.36 10.32 -14.26
N GLN A 360 1.30 10.27 -13.31
CA GLN A 360 2.29 11.34 -13.10
C GLN A 360 3.15 11.60 -14.35
N ARG A 361 3.33 10.59 -15.19
CA ARG A 361 4.06 10.67 -16.45
C ARG A 361 3.20 11.05 -17.66
N GLY A 362 1.90 11.29 -17.45
CA GLY A 362 0.95 11.65 -18.51
C GLY A 362 0.55 10.50 -19.43
N ALA A 363 0.99 9.26 -19.16
CA ALA A 363 0.73 8.12 -20.04
C ALA A 363 -0.73 7.66 -20.01
N ILE A 364 -1.43 7.87 -18.89
CA ILE A 364 -2.85 7.57 -18.71
C ILE A 364 -3.53 8.67 -17.88
N PRO A 365 -4.87 8.84 -18.00
CA PRO A 365 -5.63 9.69 -17.09
C PRO A 365 -5.88 8.99 -15.74
N TRP A 366 -6.06 9.79 -14.68
CA TRP A 366 -6.33 9.27 -13.33
C TRP A 366 -7.56 8.36 -13.28
N ASN A 367 -8.69 8.82 -13.85
CA ASN A 367 -9.90 8.03 -13.96
C ASN A 367 -9.96 7.28 -15.29
N TYR A 368 -9.10 6.27 -15.42
CA TYR A 368 -8.92 5.55 -16.69
C TYR A 368 -10.21 4.86 -17.18
N ALA A 369 -11.04 4.33 -16.28
CA ALA A 369 -12.31 3.72 -16.66
C ALA A 369 -13.29 4.74 -17.27
N ARG A 370 -13.38 5.94 -16.69
CA ARG A 370 -14.21 7.02 -17.26
C ARG A 370 -13.69 7.46 -18.63
N PHE A 371 -12.37 7.57 -18.79
CA PHE A 371 -11.75 7.87 -20.09
C PHE A 371 -12.07 6.82 -21.16
N LEU A 372 -11.96 5.53 -20.84
CA LEU A 372 -12.27 4.46 -21.79
C LEU A 372 -13.76 4.45 -22.17
N SER A 373 -14.63 4.85 -21.24
CA SER A 373 -16.06 5.01 -21.50
C SER A 373 -16.32 6.18 -22.45
N TYR A 374 -15.64 7.30 -22.24
CA TYR A 374 -15.62 8.47 -23.13
C TYR A 374 -15.10 8.12 -24.55
N ALA A 375 -14.02 7.32 -24.65
CA ALA A 375 -13.50 6.86 -25.94
C ALA A 375 -14.44 5.86 -26.63
N THR A 376 -15.26 5.14 -25.85
CA THR A 376 -16.30 4.24 -26.35
C THR A 376 -17.47 5.02 -26.94
N GLU A 377 -17.92 6.09 -26.27
CA GLU A 377 -18.96 6.99 -26.80
C GLU A 377 -18.55 7.64 -28.13
N ARG A 378 -17.24 7.92 -28.28
CA ARG A 378 -16.64 8.42 -29.53
C ARG A 378 -16.45 7.33 -30.58
N ARG A 379 -16.79 6.08 -30.30
CA ARG A 379 -16.62 4.93 -31.20
C ARG A 379 -15.16 4.68 -31.63
N LEU A 380 -14.19 5.17 -30.85
CA LEU A 380 -12.76 4.87 -31.07
C LEU A 380 -12.39 3.50 -30.46
N ILE A 381 -13.04 3.18 -29.34
CA ILE A 381 -12.96 1.91 -28.63
C ILE A 381 -14.37 1.31 -28.56
N GLN A 382 -14.45 -0.01 -28.45
CA GLN A 382 -15.65 -0.77 -28.17
C GLN A 382 -15.52 -1.43 -26.80
N GLN A 383 -16.56 -1.31 -25.97
CA GLN A 383 -16.65 -1.97 -24.69
C GLN A 383 -17.50 -3.25 -24.81
N VAL A 384 -16.95 -4.40 -24.40
CA VAL A 384 -17.66 -5.69 -24.32
C VAL A 384 -17.57 -6.20 -22.89
N GLY A 385 -18.60 -5.91 -22.09
CA GLY A 385 -18.57 -6.14 -20.64
C GLY A 385 -17.51 -5.28 -19.96
N GLY A 386 -16.56 -5.91 -19.25
CA GLY A 386 -15.42 -5.22 -18.63
C GLY A 386 -14.23 -4.98 -19.57
N ARG A 387 -14.27 -5.52 -20.80
CA ARG A 387 -13.16 -5.46 -21.77
C ARG A 387 -13.31 -4.31 -22.73
N TYR A 388 -12.18 -3.75 -23.16
CA TYR A 388 -12.10 -2.68 -24.14
C TYR A 388 -11.28 -3.14 -25.35
N ARG A 389 -11.70 -2.83 -26.55
CA ARG A 389 -10.99 -3.16 -27.79
C ARG A 389 -11.09 -1.98 -28.76
N PHE A 390 -10.04 -1.67 -29.50
CA PHE A 390 -10.14 -0.69 -30.59
C PHE A 390 -11.17 -1.14 -31.62
N LEU A 391 -11.96 -0.20 -32.17
CA LEU A 391 -13.03 -0.50 -33.13
C LEU A 391 -12.57 -1.46 -34.25
N HIS A 392 -11.34 -1.26 -34.74
CA HIS A 392 -10.70 -2.12 -35.71
C HIS A 392 -9.18 -2.18 -35.47
N ASP A 393 -8.53 -3.26 -35.90
CA ASP A 393 -7.07 -3.39 -35.75
C ASP A 393 -6.31 -2.32 -36.56
N ALA A 394 -6.79 -2.00 -37.75
CA ALA A 394 -6.23 -0.90 -38.56
C ALA A 394 -6.26 0.46 -37.85
N LEU A 395 -7.30 0.75 -37.04
CA LEU A 395 -7.35 1.97 -36.23
C LEU A 395 -6.31 1.92 -35.10
N ARG A 396 -6.15 0.75 -34.45
CA ARG A 396 -5.09 0.54 -33.46
C ARG A 396 -3.70 0.77 -34.05
N GLN A 397 -3.44 0.21 -35.24
CA GLN A 397 -2.17 0.40 -35.96
C GLN A 397 -1.97 1.87 -36.37
N HIS A 398 -3.03 2.57 -36.76
CA HIS A 398 -2.97 4.01 -37.03
C HIS A 398 -2.48 4.81 -35.82
N PHE A 399 -2.99 4.51 -34.62
CA PHE A 399 -2.52 5.13 -33.37
C PHE A 399 -1.07 4.77 -33.02
N VAL A 400 -0.58 3.58 -33.39
CA VAL A 400 0.82 3.20 -33.16
C VAL A 400 1.77 4.06 -34.02
N GLY A 401 1.40 4.28 -35.29
CA GLY A 401 2.18 5.00 -36.29
C GLY A 401 3.44 4.23 -36.76
N ASN A 402 4.17 4.77 -37.74
CA ASN A 402 5.37 4.13 -38.31
C ASN A 402 6.68 4.42 -37.56
N LYS A 403 6.65 5.19 -36.45
CA LYS A 403 7.87 5.58 -35.72
C LYS A 403 8.08 4.73 -34.46
N PRO A 404 9.31 4.25 -34.19
CA PRO A 404 9.65 3.66 -32.89
C PRO A 404 9.49 4.70 -31.78
N VAL A 405 9.10 4.23 -30.61
CA VAL A 405 8.68 5.01 -29.44
C VAL A 405 9.74 6.07 -29.06
N PRO A 406 9.47 7.39 -29.18
CA PRO A 406 10.10 8.32 -28.26
C PRO A 406 9.57 7.99 -26.86
N PRO A 407 10.41 7.89 -25.83
CA PRO A 407 9.91 7.75 -24.46
C PRO A 407 8.85 8.83 -24.20
N PRO A 408 7.87 8.60 -23.30
CA PRO A 408 7.04 9.69 -22.79
C PRO A 408 7.97 10.69 -22.09
N LEU A 409 8.49 11.62 -22.89
CA LEU A 409 9.08 12.87 -22.51
C LEU A 409 8.07 13.89 -22.99
N ILE A 410 7.14 14.21 -22.11
CA ILE A 410 6.94 15.63 -21.91
C ILE A 410 8.19 16.04 -21.13
N GLU A 411 9.11 16.70 -21.84
CA GLU A 411 10.07 17.59 -21.19
C GLU A 411 9.27 18.49 -20.25
N GLY A 412 9.44 18.29 -18.96
CA GLY A 412 8.52 18.76 -17.94
C GLY A 412 7.74 17.61 -17.31
N SER A 413 8.34 17.01 -16.29
CA SER A 413 7.60 16.35 -15.23
C SER A 413 6.48 17.30 -14.77
N LYS A 414 5.24 17.11 -15.24
CA LYS A 414 4.11 17.94 -14.81
C LYS A 414 3.79 17.80 -13.32
N ASN A 415 4.43 16.88 -12.59
CA ASN A 415 4.25 16.78 -11.14
C ASN A 415 5.57 16.40 -10.44
N THR A 416 6.23 17.41 -9.87
CA THR A 416 7.19 17.31 -8.75
C THR A 416 6.61 16.62 -7.51
N GLY A 417 5.32 16.23 -7.55
CA GLY A 417 4.58 15.56 -6.49
C GLY A 417 5.19 14.26 -5.97
N LEU A 418 5.97 13.50 -6.76
CA LEU A 418 6.62 12.28 -6.25
C LEU A 418 7.68 12.61 -5.19
N GLY A 419 8.44 13.70 -5.41
CA GLY A 419 9.37 14.24 -4.41
C GLY A 419 8.65 14.70 -3.16
N TYR A 420 7.56 15.47 -3.30
CA TYR A 420 6.78 15.95 -2.15
C TYR A 420 6.03 14.84 -1.41
N ILE A 421 5.56 13.80 -2.10
CA ILE A 421 4.93 12.63 -1.49
C ILE A 421 5.98 11.85 -0.71
N LEU A 422 7.17 11.58 -1.27
CA LEU A 422 8.25 10.90 -0.57
C LEU A 422 8.77 11.72 0.63
N LEU A 423 8.86 13.04 0.48
CA LEU A 423 9.34 13.95 1.51
C LEU A 423 8.30 14.13 2.63
N GLY A 424 7.02 14.31 2.29
CA GLY A 424 5.92 14.33 3.24
C GLY A 424 5.73 13.00 3.94
N PHE A 425 5.94 11.89 3.22
CA PHE A 425 5.94 10.55 3.77
C PHE A 425 7.10 10.32 4.75
N SER A 426 8.32 10.73 4.38
CA SER A 426 9.49 10.67 5.25
C SER A 426 9.32 11.55 6.50
N LEU A 427 8.71 12.74 6.35
CA LEU A 427 8.37 13.63 7.46
C LEU A 427 7.30 12.99 8.37
N PHE A 428 6.28 12.35 7.80
CA PHE A 428 5.25 11.65 8.56
C PHE A 428 5.82 10.47 9.36
N VAL A 429 6.68 9.64 8.75
CA VAL A 429 7.40 8.57 9.46
C VAL A 429 8.30 9.13 10.55
N PHE A 430 9.05 10.20 10.26
CA PHE A 430 9.86 10.88 11.25
C PHE A 430 9.02 11.40 12.43
N LEU A 431 7.87 12.02 12.17
CA LEU A 431 6.95 12.50 13.21
C LEU A 431 6.35 11.37 14.04
N ILE A 432 6.01 10.23 13.42
CA ILE A 432 5.51 9.04 14.13
C ILE A 432 6.60 8.40 15.01
N ILE A 433 7.82 8.28 14.49
CA ILE A 433 8.97 7.76 15.24
C ILE A 433 9.28 8.72 16.40
N SER A 434 9.32 10.02 16.14
CA SER A 434 9.58 11.05 17.13
C SER A 434 8.50 11.10 18.23
N SER A 435 7.21 11.01 17.89
CA SER A 435 6.12 11.05 18.89
C SER A 435 6.05 9.80 19.77
N SER A 436 6.65 8.70 19.33
CA SER A 436 6.72 7.45 20.10
C SER A 436 7.96 7.36 20.98
N ILE A 437 9.05 8.03 20.59
CA ILE A 437 10.28 8.15 21.40
C ILE A 437 10.09 9.18 22.50
N TYR A 438 9.39 10.27 22.20
CA TYR A 438 9.25 11.39 23.13
C TYR A 438 7.81 11.63 23.55
N ARG A 439 7.57 11.66 24.87
CA ARG A 439 6.26 12.04 25.42
C ARG A 439 6.27 13.46 25.94
N VAL A 440 5.19 14.17 25.61
CA VAL A 440 4.88 15.53 26.05
C VAL A 440 3.91 15.40 27.21
N ASP A 441 4.28 15.93 28.38
CA ASP A 441 3.46 15.84 29.58
C ASP A 441 3.22 17.25 30.13
N SER A 442 2.00 17.50 30.60
CA SER A 442 1.55 18.80 31.08
C SER A 442 0.99 18.67 32.50
N GLY A 443 1.25 19.69 33.33
CA GLY A 443 0.69 19.74 34.68
C GLY A 443 1.51 19.04 35.77
N LEU A 444 2.80 18.78 35.53
CA LEU A 444 3.72 18.32 36.57
C LEU A 444 4.12 19.49 37.47
N LYS A 445 4.06 19.31 38.80
CA LYS A 445 4.74 20.19 39.76
C LYS A 445 6.16 19.70 39.97
N SER A 446 7.15 20.47 39.53
CA SER A 446 8.57 20.12 39.60
C SER A 446 9.23 20.71 40.85
N THR A 447 10.21 19.98 41.38
CA THR A 447 11.06 20.37 42.51
C THR A 447 12.42 20.91 42.08
N VAL A 448 12.71 20.86 40.78
CA VAL A 448 13.96 21.32 40.14
C VAL A 448 13.82 22.77 39.70
N VAL A 449 13.71 23.70 40.65
CA VAL A 449 13.65 25.14 40.37
C VAL A 449 15.09 25.68 40.23
N PRO A 450 15.43 26.48 39.20
CA PRO A 450 14.55 27.12 38.20
C PRO A 450 14.37 26.35 36.87
N VAL A 451 14.94 25.16 36.72
CA VAL A 451 15.07 24.47 35.42
C VAL A 451 13.75 23.87 34.92
N VAL A 452 12.90 23.35 35.80
CA VAL A 452 11.54 22.91 35.45
C VAL A 452 10.59 23.43 36.52
N GLN A 453 9.55 24.13 36.10
CA GLN A 453 8.53 24.69 36.99
C GLN A 453 7.20 23.95 36.88
N SER A 454 6.38 24.15 37.91
CA SER A 454 5.02 23.64 37.93
C SER A 454 4.21 24.16 36.73
N GLY A 455 3.71 23.27 35.89
CA GLY A 455 2.95 23.61 34.68
C GLY A 455 3.78 23.70 33.40
N ASP A 456 5.11 23.51 33.46
CA ASP A 456 5.93 23.38 32.27
C ASP A 456 5.55 22.11 31.48
N VAL A 457 5.66 22.20 30.16
CA VAL A 457 5.53 21.05 29.28
C VAL A 457 6.92 20.55 28.93
N VAL A 458 7.20 19.29 29.25
CA VAL A 458 8.55 18.73 29.06
C VAL A 458 8.56 17.54 28.11
N LEU A 459 9.67 17.39 27.39
CA LEU A 459 9.98 16.28 26.50
C LEU A 459 10.81 15.25 27.26
N ARG A 460 10.33 14.00 27.31
CA ARG A 460 11.03 12.90 27.98
C ARG A 460 11.50 11.81 27.04
N ASP A 461 12.65 11.22 27.32
CA ASP A 461 13.12 9.99 26.69
C ASP A 461 12.67 8.76 27.51
N ILE A 462 11.74 8.01 26.94
CA ILE A 462 11.15 6.80 27.56
C ILE A 462 11.74 5.49 27.00
N VAL A 463 12.55 5.57 25.94
CA VAL A 463 13.03 4.39 25.21
C VAL A 463 14.40 3.98 25.72
N THR A 464 15.33 4.94 25.81
CA THR A 464 16.71 4.63 26.19
C THR A 464 16.83 4.19 27.65
N ARG A 465 15.83 4.49 28.50
CA ARG A 465 15.79 4.11 29.93
C ARG A 465 16.11 2.63 30.19
N HIS A 466 15.73 1.72 29.29
CA HIS A 466 15.96 0.29 29.51
C HIS A 466 17.44 -0.10 29.33
N TRP A 467 18.24 0.68 28.60
CA TRP A 467 19.60 0.33 28.15
C TRP A 467 20.66 1.35 28.62
N ARG A 468 20.25 2.56 28.97
CA ARG A 468 21.10 3.67 29.42
C ARG A 468 21.50 3.52 30.90
N LYS A 469 22.68 4.01 31.26
CA LYS A 469 23.02 4.33 32.66
C LYS A 469 22.72 5.80 32.94
N PHE A 470 22.04 6.07 34.05
CA PHE A 470 21.82 7.44 34.52
C PHE A 470 23.07 7.97 35.22
N HIS A 471 23.29 9.28 35.15
CA HIS A 471 24.44 9.96 35.73
C HIS A 471 24.00 10.99 36.77
N HIS A 472 24.97 11.50 37.54
CA HIS A 472 24.79 12.63 38.44
C HIS A 472 24.18 13.82 37.71
N GLY A 473 23.17 14.46 38.31
CA GLY A 473 22.50 15.63 37.75
C GLY A 473 21.40 15.33 36.73
N ASP A 474 21.30 14.11 36.19
CA ASP A 474 20.23 13.73 35.26
C ASP A 474 18.86 14.01 35.90
N VAL A 475 17.99 14.72 35.17
CA VAL A 475 16.62 15.01 35.61
C VAL A 475 15.71 13.87 35.20
N ILE A 476 15.18 13.14 36.18
CA ILE A 476 14.36 11.96 35.93
C ILE A 476 12.90 12.20 36.31
N HIS A 477 12.01 11.54 35.57
CA HIS A 477 10.61 11.42 35.89
C HIS A 477 10.34 9.99 36.38
N PHE A 478 9.76 9.83 37.57
CA PHE A 478 9.53 8.52 38.18
C PHE A 478 8.18 8.41 38.88
N TRP A 479 7.73 7.17 39.05
CA TRP A 479 6.51 6.83 39.78
C TRP A 479 6.79 6.64 41.26
N VAL A 480 5.90 7.14 42.11
CA VAL A 480 6.03 7.06 43.57
C VAL A 480 5.49 5.73 44.08
N THR A 481 6.31 5.01 44.84
CA THR A 481 5.94 3.78 45.56
C THR A 481 5.42 4.08 46.96
N LYS A 482 4.92 3.05 47.65
CA LYS A 482 4.43 3.17 49.02
C LYS A 482 5.52 3.70 49.97
N ASP A 483 6.74 3.20 49.83
CA ASP A 483 7.89 3.59 50.67
C ASP A 483 8.28 5.07 50.47
N LEU A 484 8.21 5.56 49.23
CA LEU A 484 8.41 6.97 48.93
C LEU A 484 7.25 7.82 49.47
N ALA A 485 6.01 7.32 49.42
CA ALA A 485 4.87 8.04 49.98
C ALA A 485 5.00 8.26 51.50
N GLU A 486 5.54 7.28 52.24
CA GLU A 486 5.85 7.39 53.67
C GLU A 486 6.94 8.44 53.96
N GLN A 487 7.84 8.69 52.99
CA GLN A 487 8.89 9.71 53.05
C GLN A 487 8.40 11.12 52.68
N GLY A 488 7.08 11.30 52.50
CA GLY A 488 6.47 12.60 52.21
C GLY A 488 6.21 12.88 50.73
N PHE A 489 6.42 11.92 49.84
CA PHE A 489 6.04 12.02 48.43
C PHE A 489 4.53 11.83 48.26
N ASN A 490 3.77 12.91 48.33
CA ASN A 490 2.31 12.89 48.38
C ASN A 490 1.60 12.75 47.00
N ARG A 491 2.35 12.70 45.90
CA ARG A 491 1.81 12.57 44.52
C ARG A 491 2.20 11.25 43.86
N LYS A 492 1.54 10.93 42.75
CA LYS A 492 1.81 9.72 41.97
C LYS A 492 3.14 9.76 41.20
N LYS A 493 3.63 10.96 40.85
CA LYS A 493 4.79 11.17 39.97
C LYS A 493 5.55 12.43 40.38
N TYR A 494 6.88 12.39 40.25
CA TYR A 494 7.76 13.53 40.48
C TYR A 494 8.80 13.66 39.37
N ILE A 495 9.33 14.88 39.23
CA ILE A 495 10.53 15.18 38.45
C ILE A 495 11.59 15.67 39.44
N MET A 496 12.71 14.96 39.54
CA MET A 496 13.82 15.31 40.44
C MET A 496 15.16 14.99 39.78
N ARG A 497 16.24 15.53 40.35
CA ARG A 497 17.61 15.19 39.94
C ARG A 497 18.16 14.02 40.72
N ILE A 498 18.96 13.21 40.03
CA ILE A 498 19.79 12.20 40.65
C ILE A 498 21.00 12.88 41.30
N VAL A 499 21.19 12.60 42.59
CA VAL A 499 22.28 13.16 43.40
C VAL A 499 23.30 12.10 43.81
N ALA A 500 22.89 10.85 43.96
CA ALA A 500 23.81 9.73 44.18
C ALA A 500 23.42 8.51 43.34
N LEU A 501 24.44 7.81 42.85
CA LEU A 501 24.36 6.64 41.99
C LEU A 501 24.44 5.34 42.80
N PRO A 502 24.01 4.21 42.21
CA PRO A 502 24.12 2.92 42.88
C PRO A 502 25.55 2.58 43.33
N GLY A 503 25.71 2.18 44.59
CA GLY A 503 26.99 1.83 45.21
C GLY A 503 27.78 3.01 45.79
N GLU A 504 27.27 4.24 45.71
CA GLU A 504 27.88 5.41 46.35
C GLU A 504 27.39 5.59 47.80
N THR A 505 28.13 6.34 48.62
CA THR A 505 27.67 6.79 49.93
C THR A 505 27.16 8.23 49.86
N PHE A 506 26.03 8.50 50.51
CA PHE A 506 25.40 9.81 50.58
C PHE A 506 25.32 10.26 52.05
N ALA A 507 25.73 11.49 52.34
CA ALA A 507 25.58 12.07 53.65
C ALA A 507 25.13 13.54 53.61
N ILE A 508 24.30 13.93 54.57
CA ILE A 508 23.99 15.33 54.89
C ILE A 508 24.60 15.61 56.26
N LYS A 509 25.53 16.55 56.36
CA LYS A 509 26.21 16.94 57.60
C LYS A 509 26.31 18.46 57.65
N GLN A 510 25.88 19.07 58.76
CA GLN A 510 25.96 20.54 58.95
C GLN A 510 25.35 21.35 57.78
N GLY A 511 24.20 20.90 57.28
CA GLY A 511 23.52 21.56 56.16
C GLY A 511 24.16 21.34 54.77
N GLU A 512 25.24 20.55 54.67
CA GLU A 512 25.96 20.29 53.43
C GLU A 512 25.79 18.84 52.95
N VAL A 513 25.85 18.64 51.63
CA VAL A 513 25.69 17.33 50.98
C VAL A 513 27.04 16.76 50.58
N TYR A 514 27.29 15.51 50.96
CA TYR A 514 28.49 14.76 50.65
C TYR A 514 28.14 13.49 49.87
N VAL A 515 28.88 13.22 48.80
CA VAL A 515 28.80 11.96 48.04
C VAL A 515 30.18 11.31 48.04
N ASN A 516 30.28 10.04 48.47
CA ASN A 516 31.55 9.34 48.67
C ASN A 516 32.54 10.10 49.58
N GLY A 517 32.01 10.84 50.56
CA GLY A 517 32.78 11.69 51.48
C GLY A 517 33.30 12.99 50.87
N GLN A 518 32.99 13.29 49.61
CA GLN A 518 33.34 14.55 48.96
C GLN A 518 32.17 15.54 49.02
N LEU A 519 32.45 16.79 49.39
CA LEU A 519 31.45 17.86 49.38
C LEU A 519 30.95 18.08 47.94
N LEU A 520 29.66 17.89 47.72
CA LEU A 520 29.04 18.12 46.42
C LEU A 520 28.89 19.63 46.25
N GLN A 521 29.65 20.23 45.33
CA GLN A 521 29.54 21.66 44.98
C GLN A 521 28.98 21.79 43.56
N THR A 522 27.67 21.63 43.42
CA THR A 522 26.99 21.73 42.12
C THR A 522 25.88 22.78 42.15
N ASP A 523 25.62 23.42 41.02
CA ASP A 523 24.61 24.48 40.95
C ASP A 523 23.19 23.97 41.22
N TYR A 524 22.93 22.69 40.98
CA TYR A 524 21.60 22.10 41.13
C TYR A 524 21.22 21.70 42.57
N ILE A 525 22.16 21.75 43.52
CA ILE A 525 21.85 21.63 44.96
C ILE A 525 21.67 23.00 45.63
N GLN A 526 22.08 24.08 44.96
CA GLN A 526 21.93 25.44 45.49
C GLN A 526 20.45 25.82 45.59
N GLY A 527 20.02 26.29 46.76
CA GLY A 527 18.62 26.69 47.01
C GLY A 527 17.68 25.56 47.44
N ILE A 528 18.20 24.34 47.65
CA ILE A 528 17.49 23.29 48.38
C ILE A 528 17.53 23.64 49.88
N PRO A 529 16.40 23.58 50.63
CA PRO A 529 16.34 23.98 52.04
C PRO A 529 16.93 22.88 52.96
N ILE A 530 18.24 22.68 52.90
CA ILE A 530 18.95 21.70 53.73
C ILE A 530 19.25 22.35 55.08
N GLN A 531 18.74 21.75 56.16
CA GLN A 531 18.91 22.24 57.51
C GLN A 531 19.84 21.32 58.31
N ASP A 532 20.48 21.84 59.36
CA ASP A 532 21.35 21.04 60.23
C ASP A 532 20.63 19.85 60.88
N LYS A 533 19.31 19.91 61.01
CA LYS A 533 18.48 18.83 61.56
C LYS A 533 18.23 17.68 60.58
N ASP A 534 18.57 17.84 59.30
CA ASP A 534 18.36 16.86 58.23
C ASP A 534 19.54 15.87 58.09
N GLU A 535 20.32 15.69 59.16
CA GLU A 535 21.46 14.77 59.19
C GLU A 535 21.04 13.35 58.81
N LEU A 536 21.65 12.84 57.75
CA LEU A 536 21.35 11.55 57.17
C LEU A 536 22.62 10.99 56.56
N GLU A 537 22.95 9.72 56.83
CA GLU A 537 24.05 9.02 56.16
C GLU A 537 23.55 7.65 55.69
N ARG A 538 23.78 7.33 54.41
CA ARG A 538 23.28 6.10 53.80
C ARG A 538 24.13 5.67 52.61
N GLU A 539 24.33 4.36 52.47
CA GLU A 539 24.86 3.73 51.27
C GLU A 539 23.75 3.43 50.27
N ILE A 540 23.95 3.75 48.99
CA ILE A 540 22.94 3.59 47.95
C ILE A 540 22.97 2.15 47.41
N PRO A 541 21.87 1.38 47.50
CA PRO A 541 21.82 0.02 46.97
C PRO A 541 22.12 -0.05 45.46
N PRO A 542 22.66 -1.16 44.94
CA PRO A 542 23.01 -1.31 43.51
C PRO A 542 21.86 -1.13 42.51
N CYS A 543 20.60 -1.22 42.95
CA CYS A 543 19.42 -1.09 42.09
C CYS A 543 18.78 0.32 42.14
N CYS A 544 19.21 1.17 43.06
CA CYS A 544 18.55 2.43 43.38
C CYS A 544 19.39 3.65 43.00
N TYR A 545 18.70 4.75 42.74
CA TYR A 545 19.28 6.09 42.62
C TYR A 545 18.73 6.96 43.75
N LEU A 546 19.55 7.84 44.31
CA LEU A 546 19.08 8.81 45.30
C LEU A 546 18.70 10.11 44.61
N VAL A 547 17.47 10.56 44.88
CA VAL A 547 16.98 11.88 44.45
C VAL A 547 16.83 12.81 45.64
N LEU A 548 17.16 14.08 45.41
CA LEU A 548 17.08 15.15 46.41
C LEU A 548 16.36 16.35 45.80
N GLY A 549 15.50 17.00 46.57
CA GLY A 549 14.90 18.26 46.14
C GLY A 549 13.89 18.84 47.11
N LYS A 550 13.42 20.03 46.75
CA LYS A 550 12.45 20.82 47.53
C LYS A 550 11.04 20.23 47.44
N ASN A 551 10.27 20.16 48.52
CA ASN A 551 8.87 19.74 48.41
C ASN A 551 8.04 20.81 47.66
N PRO A 552 7.29 20.46 46.60
CA PRO A 552 6.57 21.45 45.79
C PRO A 552 5.30 21.98 46.48
N ASP A 553 4.81 21.28 47.52
CA ASP A 553 3.66 21.71 48.32
C ASP A 553 4.08 22.38 49.64
N ASP A 554 5.32 22.18 50.11
CA ASP A 554 5.90 22.81 51.30
C ASP A 554 7.36 23.21 51.06
N GLN A 555 7.58 24.49 50.79
CA GLN A 555 8.87 24.97 50.32
C GLN A 555 10.02 24.86 51.33
N ASP A 556 9.73 24.73 52.61
CA ASP A 556 10.76 24.66 53.66
C ASP A 556 11.14 23.21 54.00
N LYS A 557 10.53 22.24 53.31
CA LYS A 557 10.72 20.81 53.55
C LYS A 557 11.57 20.15 52.47
N LEU A 558 12.60 19.43 52.92
CA LEU A 558 13.45 18.57 52.09
C LEU A 558 12.74 17.26 51.75
N LEU A 559 12.84 16.81 50.49
CA LEU A 559 12.51 15.45 50.07
C LEU A 559 13.79 14.73 49.67
N VAL A 560 14.03 13.60 50.34
CA VAL A 560 15.09 12.65 50.02
C VAL A 560 14.43 11.30 49.75
N GLY A 561 14.75 10.67 48.62
CA GLY A 561 14.13 9.39 48.25
C GLY A 561 15.08 8.46 47.51
N LEU A 562 14.93 7.16 47.75
CA LEU A 562 15.55 6.10 46.95
C LEU A 562 14.57 5.66 45.86
N VAL A 563 14.98 5.78 44.60
CA VAL A 563 14.17 5.46 43.43
C VAL A 563 14.78 4.25 42.73
N ASP A 564 14.03 3.16 42.62
CA ASP A 564 14.48 2.01 41.86
C ASP A 564 14.53 2.32 40.38
N ARG A 565 15.50 1.75 39.68
CA ARG A 565 15.63 1.90 38.22
C ARG A 565 14.33 1.59 37.46
N GLU A 566 13.55 0.62 37.93
CA GLU A 566 12.28 0.22 37.31
C GLU A 566 11.18 1.28 37.45
N GLN A 567 11.25 2.12 38.49
CA GLN A 567 10.29 3.18 38.76
C GLN A 567 10.53 4.42 37.89
N ILE A 568 11.71 4.53 37.28
CA ILE A 568 12.07 5.64 36.38
C ILE A 568 11.35 5.47 35.05
N ASP A 569 10.43 6.39 34.75
CA ASP A 569 9.63 6.43 33.52
C ASP A 569 10.44 6.98 32.34
N GLY A 570 11.42 7.86 32.60
CA GLY A 570 12.31 8.43 31.59
C GLY A 570 13.10 9.65 32.08
N GLU A 571 14.11 10.07 31.31
CA GLU A 571 14.85 11.31 31.54
C GLU A 571 14.12 12.50 30.90
N VAL A 572 14.18 13.66 31.55
CA VAL A 572 13.66 14.92 31.04
C VAL A 572 14.75 15.65 30.26
N LEU A 573 14.59 15.79 28.94
CA LEU A 573 15.60 16.35 28.05
C LEU A 573 15.39 17.83 27.74
N PHE A 574 14.14 18.22 27.44
CA PHE A 574 13.81 19.57 27.00
C PHE A 574 12.56 20.09 27.70
N ARG A 575 12.56 21.40 27.97
CA ARG A 575 11.37 22.17 28.31
C ARG A 575 10.81 22.79 27.03
N LEU A 576 9.58 22.45 26.68
CA LEU A 576 8.91 22.86 25.44
C LEU A 576 8.00 24.09 25.64
N PHE A 577 7.37 24.21 26.81
CA PHE A 577 6.46 25.31 27.13
C PHE A 577 6.67 25.77 28.59
N PRO A 578 6.59 27.07 28.91
CA PRO A 578 6.25 28.20 28.02
C PRO A 578 7.34 28.49 26.98
N PHE A 579 6.94 28.90 25.76
CA PHE A 579 7.86 29.10 24.63
C PHE A 579 9.00 30.08 24.92
N GLY A 580 8.77 31.10 25.77
CA GLY A 580 9.79 32.05 26.20
C GLY A 580 10.91 31.45 27.06
N ARG A 581 10.77 30.19 27.49
CA ARG A 581 11.79 29.43 28.24
C ARG A 581 12.17 28.13 27.54
N PHE A 582 11.88 27.97 26.26
CA PHE A 582 12.27 26.79 25.52
C PHE A 582 13.78 26.52 25.64
N GLY A 583 14.16 25.28 25.95
CA GLY A 583 15.58 24.94 26.10
C GLY A 583 15.82 23.54 26.65
N ARG A 584 17.08 23.11 26.62
CA ARG A 584 17.52 21.86 27.23
C ARG A 584 17.47 21.99 28.75
N VAL A 585 17.10 20.90 29.41
CA VAL A 585 17.12 20.77 30.86
C VAL A 585 18.52 20.27 31.23
N GLU A 586 19.39 21.18 31.67
CA GLU A 586 20.75 20.89 32.18
C GLU A 586 20.84 21.21 33.66
#